data_AF-A0A1F7FDT5-F1
#
_entry.id   AF-A0A1F7FDT5-F1
#
_cell.length_a   1.000
_cell.length_b   1.000
_cell.length_c   1.000
_cell.angle_alpha   90.00
_cell.angle_beta   90.00
_cell.angle_gamma   90.00
#
_symmetry.space_group_name_H-M   'P 1'
#
loop_
_entity.id
_entity.type
_entity.pdbx_description
1 polymer ?
#
loop_
_entity_poly.entity_id
_entity_poly.type
_entity_poly.pdbx_seq_one_letter_code
_entity_poly.pdbx_strand_id
1 'polypeptide(L)' 'MPKLHRFIKVKKEARFFEPHVSNALLQMGANLGDGKLEGFQVVNVNAKNRESVIKYLEENGYSIEDTEQ' A
#
# COMPACT_ATOMS: atom_id res chain seq x y z
N MET A 1 4.25 0.93 -30.49
CA MET A 1 4.25 0.78 -29.02
C MET A 1 2.98 1.40 -28.47
N PRO A 2 2.22 0.73 -27.57
CA PRO A 2 1.00 1.31 -27.01
C PRO A 2 1.33 2.52 -26.14
N LYS A 3 0.57 3.62 -26.29
CA LYS A 3 0.68 4.80 -25.43
C LYS A 3 0.12 4.47 -24.04
N LEU A 4 0.97 4.52 -23.02
CA LEU A 4 0.56 4.40 -21.62
C LEU A 4 -0.17 5.70 -21.22
N HIS A 5 -1.38 5.56 -20.70
CA HIS A 5 -2.16 6.68 -20.20
C HIS A 5 -2.61 6.37 -18.77
N ARG A 6 -2.22 7.29 -17.86
CA ARG A 6 -2.62 7.40 -16.44
C ARG A 6 -1.94 6.44 -15.47
N PHE A 7 -1.48 7.04 -14.36
CA PHE A 7 -0.81 6.38 -13.25
C PHE A 7 -1.84 5.92 -12.22
N ILE A 8 -1.58 4.81 -11.54
CA ILE A 8 -2.29 4.44 -10.30
C ILE A 8 -1.28 4.38 -9.15
N LYS A 9 -1.66 4.89 -7.98
CA LYS A 9 -0.85 4.81 -6.75
C LYS A 9 -1.42 3.74 -5.84
N VAL A 10 -0.59 2.81 -5.44
CA VAL A 10 -0.97 1.65 -4.62
C VAL A 10 -0.39 1.84 -3.22
N LYS A 11 -1.21 1.72 -2.17
CA LYS A 11 -0.80 1.81 -0.75
C LYS A 11 -0.91 0.46 -0.04
N LYS A 12 0.03 0.19 0.86
CA LYS A 12 -0.03 -0.92 1.82
C LYS A 12 0.38 -0.40 3.20
N GLU A 13 -0.47 -0.60 4.20
CA GLU A 13 -0.11 -0.29 5.58
C GLU A 13 0.94 -1.31 6.09
N ALA A 14 2.07 -0.81 6.58
CA ALA A 14 3.04 -1.61 7.31
C ALA A 14 3.12 -1.13 8.76
N ARG A 15 3.20 -2.08 9.71
CA ARG A 15 3.54 -1.77 11.10
C ARG A 15 5.03 -1.42 11.18
N PHE A 16 5.37 -0.38 11.94
CA PHE A 16 6.75 0.05 12.09
C PHE A 16 7.65 -0.99 12.78
N PHE A 17 7.09 -1.71 13.75
CA PHE A 17 7.75 -2.81 14.42
C PHE A 17 7.17 -4.14 13.99
N GLU A 18 8.04 -5.13 13.82
CA GLU A 18 7.62 -6.51 13.70
C GLU A 18 6.85 -6.96 14.96
N PRO A 19 5.89 -7.90 14.84
CA PRO A 19 5.04 -8.30 15.96
C PRO A 19 5.81 -8.70 17.23
N HIS A 20 6.93 -9.39 17.08
CA HIS A 20 7.73 -9.85 18.22
C HIS A 20 8.42 -8.70 18.98
N VAL A 21 8.83 -7.64 18.27
CA VAL A 21 9.44 -6.44 18.87
C VAL A 21 8.38 -5.64 19.62
N SER A 22 7.20 -5.44 19.03
CA SER A 22 6.09 -4.75 19.70
C SER A 22 5.70 -5.44 21.00
N ASN A 23 5.65 -6.78 21.00
CA ASN A 23 5.34 -7.55 22.20
C ASN A 23 6.40 -7.39 23.29
N ALA A 24 7.69 -7.41 22.93
CA ALA A 24 8.78 -7.20 23.88
C ALA A 24 8.73 -5.79 24.51
N LEU A 25 8.47 -4.75 23.71
CA LEU A 25 8.35 -3.37 24.18
C LEU A 25 7.17 -3.21 25.17
N LEU A 26 6.02 -3.80 24.88
CA LEU A 26 4.86 -3.78 25.78
C LEU A 26 5.16 -4.51 27.10
N GLN A 27 5.85 -5.66 27.06
CA GLN A 27 6.27 -6.37 28.28
C GLN A 27 7.26 -5.57 29.13
N MET A 28 8.05 -4.69 28.51
CA MET A 28 8.95 -3.77 29.20
C MET A 28 8.23 -2.53 29.76
N GLY A 29 6.91 -2.42 29.60
CA GLY A 29 6.11 -1.29 30.07
C GLY A 29 6.17 -0.06 29.16
N ALA A 30 6.65 -0.21 27.91
CA ALA A 30 6.60 0.86 26.93
C ALA A 30 5.16 1.10 26.45
N ASN A 31 4.81 2.37 26.21
CA ASN A 31 3.56 2.75 25.57
C ASN A 31 3.81 2.97 24.07
N LEU A 32 3.17 2.19 23.20
CA LEU A 32 3.33 2.30 21.75
C LEU A 32 2.35 3.34 21.21
N GLY A 33 2.87 4.38 20.55
CA GLY A 33 2.06 5.32 19.77
C GLY A 33 1.70 4.78 18.37
N ASP A 34 1.01 5.58 17.58
CA ASP A 34 0.72 5.24 16.18
C ASP A 34 2.00 5.25 15.33
N GLY A 35 2.33 4.09 14.76
CA GLY A 35 3.45 3.90 13.85
C GLY A 35 2.96 3.33 12.52
N LYS A 36 2.35 4.19 11.70
CA LYS A 36 1.94 3.84 10.33
C LYS A 36 3.06 4.18 9.35
N LEU A 37 3.60 3.16 8.68
CA LEU A 37 4.43 3.34 7.49
C LEU A 37 3.53 3.18 6.27
N GLU A 38 3.29 4.27 5.55
CA GLU A 38 2.66 4.22 4.24
C GLU A 38 3.74 4.02 3.16
N GLY A 39 3.81 2.81 2.61
CA GLY A 39 4.56 2.56 1.38
C GLY A 39 3.68 2.80 0.17
N PHE A 40 4.19 3.47 -0.86
CA PHE A 40 3.48 3.62 -2.13
C PHE A 40 4.29 3.08 -3.31
N GLN A 41 3.57 2.47 -4.26
CA GLN A 41 4.12 2.06 -5.55
C GLN A 41 3.29 2.72 -6.65
N VAL A 42 3.96 3.36 -7.60
CA VAL A 42 3.33 3.84 -8.82
C VAL A 42 3.35 2.71 -9.84
N VAL A 43 2.18 2.35 -10.36
CA VAL A 43 2.02 1.32 -11.39
C VAL A 43 1.52 1.98 -12.67
N ASN A 44 2.25 1.79 -13.76
CA ASN A 44 1.82 2.20 -15.08
C ASN A 44 0.93 1.12 -15.68
N VAL A 45 -0.31 1.48 -16.02
CA VAL A 45 -1.29 0.58 -16.60
C VAL A 45 -1.76 1.09 -17.96
N ASN A 46 -2.37 0.21 -18.76
CA ASN A 46 -3.04 0.61 -19.99
C ASN A 46 -4.56 0.67 -19.74
N ALA A 47 -5.30 1.44 -20.56
CA ALA A 47 -6.74 1.60 -20.37
C ALA A 47 -7.52 0.28 -20.48
N LYS A 48 -7.01 -0.71 -21.23
CA LYS A 48 -7.68 -1.99 -21.45
C LYS A 48 -7.55 -2.96 -20.27
N ASN A 49 -6.48 -2.85 -19.47
CA ASN A 49 -6.21 -3.75 -18.35
C ASN A 49 -6.34 -3.08 -16.97
N ARG A 50 -6.58 -1.77 -16.93
CA ARG A 50 -6.71 -0.98 -15.70
C ARG A 50 -7.64 -1.62 -14.67
N GLU A 51 -8.87 -1.94 -15.06
CA GLU A 51 -9.88 -2.50 -14.14
C GLU A 51 -9.44 -3.87 -13.58
N SER A 52 -8.87 -4.74 -14.42
CA SER A 52 -8.38 -6.03 -13.98
C SER A 52 -7.20 -5.91 -13.01
N VAL A 53 -6.30 -4.95 -13.23
CA VAL A 53 -5.17 -4.68 -12.33
C VAL A 53 -5.65 -4.13 -10.98
N ILE A 54 -6.59 -3.17 -11.00
CA ILE A 54 -7.19 -2.60 -9.77
C ILE A 54 -7.83 -3.71 -8.95
N LYS A 55 -8.70 -4.52 -9.58
CA LYS A 55 -9.39 -5.62 -8.90
C LYS A 55 -8.42 -6.60 -8.25
N TYR A 56 -7.37 -7.01 -8.97
CA TYR A 56 -6.35 -7.92 -8.43
C TYR A 56 -5.63 -7.33 -7.22
N LEU A 57 -5.28 -6.04 -7.25
CA LEU A 57 -4.61 -5.37 -6.14
C LEU A 57 -5.53 -5.23 -4.92
N GLU A 58 -6.79 -4.87 -5.10
CA GLU A 58 -7.78 -4.79 -4.03
C GLU A 58 -8.03 -6.16 -3.38
N GLU A 59 -8.16 -7.22 -4.18
CA GLU A 59 -8.29 -8.61 -3.69
C GLU A 59 -7.08 -9.06 -2.86
N ASN A 60 -5.92 -8.43 -3.04
CA ASN A 60 -4.69 -8.68 -2.28
C ASN A 60 -4.43 -7.66 -1.15
N GLY A 61 -5.43 -6.85 -0.80
CA GLY A 61 -5.38 -5.95 0.36
C GLY A 61 -4.61 -4.65 0.13
N TYR A 62 -4.46 -4.21 -1.11
CA TYR A 62 -3.89 -2.90 -1.43
C TYR A 62 -4.98 -1.85 -1.61
N SER A 63 -4.72 -0.63 -1.15
CA SER A 63 -5.60 0.53 -1.40
C SER A 63 -5.15 1.28 -2.64
N ILE A 64 -6.11 1.67 -3.49
CA ILE A 64 -5.85 2.38 -4.76
C ILE A 64 -6.20 3.86 -4.61
N GLU A 65 -5.25 4.74 -4.94
CA GLU A 65 -5.48 6.17 -5.16
C GLU A 65 -5.36 6.47 -6.65
N ASP A 66 -6.42 7.05 -7.22
CA ASP A 66 -6.42 7.56 -8.59
C ASP A 66 -5.76 8.93 -8.59
N THR A 67 -4.59 9.04 -9.21
CA THR A 67 -3.96 10.34 -9.43
C THR A 67 -4.53 10.90 -10.74
N GLU A 68 -5.67 11.57 -10.66
CA GLU A 68 -6.11 12.44 -11.76
C GLU A 68 -5.21 13.69 -11.78
N GLN A 69 -4.22 13.69 -12.67
CA GLN A 69 -3.53 14.87 -13.19
C GLN A 69 -3.33 14.72 -14.70
#